data_AF-A0A3D5L5J0-F1
#
_entry.id   AF-A0A3D5L5J0-F1
#
_cell.length_a   1.000
_cell.length_b   1.000
_cell.length_c   1.000
_cell.angle_alpha   90.00
_cell.angle_beta   90.00
_cell.angle_gamma   90.00
#
_symmetry.space_group_name_H-M   'P 1'
#
loop_
_entity.id
_entity.type
_entity.pdbx_description
1 polymer ?
#
loop_
_entity_poly.entity_id
_entity_poly.type
_entity_poly.pdbx_seq_one_letter_code
_entity_poly.pdbx_strand_id
1 'polypeptide(L)'
;MNRFWKWVRNKTPAGEDPDLAERTLFLNGTIASESWFDDDVTPALFKSDLDSGKGPITVWINSPGGDVWAAAQIYNMLLSYTGKVTVKIDGLAASAASVIAMAGDEVLVSPVSMLMIHNPATAAMGDKDDLAQAISMLDSVKDSILNAYVKKTGLSKNKLSKLMDDETWMDANKAVELGFADRVMERPDLYHEEEPEKKVPEQDDPDEDDPEKKKSDPDSEEDQPEKEPDDPKKKDEDRIRTGFMYSSRQMAAAFTNKVKNHYKTVNTAPEKPVIDIAEGRSVDALMDRLNLLHTMM
;
A
#
# COMPACT_ATOMS: atom_id res chain seq x y z
N MET A 1 2.85 -15.00 -12.17
CA MET A 1 2.38 -13.60 -12.07
C MET A 1 2.43 -13.13 -10.63
N ASN A 2 3.12 -12.02 -10.34
CA ASN A 2 3.22 -11.45 -8.99
C ASN A 2 2.07 -10.47 -8.73
N ARG A 3 0.88 -10.99 -8.40
CA ARG A 3 -0.24 -10.14 -7.92
C ARG A 3 0.07 -9.65 -6.50
N PHE A 4 -0.32 -8.42 -6.18
CA PHE A 4 -0.26 -7.93 -4.79
C PHE A 4 -1.44 -8.42 -3.94
N TRP A 5 -2.40 -9.14 -4.55
CA TRP A 5 -3.49 -9.79 -3.84
C TRP A 5 -3.50 -11.32 -4.00
N LYS A 6 -3.94 -12.02 -2.95
CA LYS A 6 -4.21 -13.46 -2.96
C LYS A 6 -5.54 -13.75 -2.25
N TRP A 7 -6.39 -14.57 -2.87
CA TRP A 7 -7.61 -15.08 -2.25
C TRP A 7 -7.39 -16.47 -1.66
N VAL A 8 -7.99 -16.72 -0.49
CA VAL A 8 -8.06 -18.03 0.18
C VAL A 8 -9.52 -18.27 0.57
N ARG A 9 -10.04 -19.47 0.27
CA ARG A 9 -11.36 -19.89 0.75
C ARG A 9 -11.20 -20.55 2.12
N ASN A 10 -11.95 -20.08 3.11
CA ASN A 10 -11.92 -20.68 4.44
C ASN A 10 -12.81 -21.94 4.46
N LYS A 11 -12.54 -22.86 5.38
CA LYS A 11 -13.44 -24.00 5.62
C LYS A 11 -14.84 -23.51 5.94
N THR A 12 -15.83 -24.06 5.25
CA THR A 12 -17.23 -23.87 5.61
C THR A 12 -17.55 -24.71 6.85
N PRO A 13 -18.10 -24.14 7.95
CA PRO A 13 -18.60 -24.92 9.06
C PRO A 13 -19.65 -25.94 8.60
N ALA A 14 -19.67 -27.12 9.24
CA ALA A 14 -20.59 -28.18 8.85
C ALA A 14 -22.06 -27.74 8.97
N GLY A 15 -22.77 -27.68 7.83
CA GLY A 15 -24.18 -27.31 7.75
C GLY A 15 -24.45 -25.89 7.26
N GLU A 16 -23.42 -25.09 6.95
CA GLU A 16 -23.57 -23.79 6.31
C GLU A 16 -23.47 -23.88 4.78
N ASP A 17 -24.05 -22.90 4.09
CA ASP A 17 -23.96 -22.79 2.63
C ASP A 17 -22.51 -22.45 2.23
N PRO A 18 -21.82 -23.30 1.46
CA PRO A 18 -20.45 -23.06 1.01
C PRO A 18 -20.30 -21.75 0.23
N ASP A 19 -21.37 -21.27 -0.42
CA ASP A 19 -21.35 -20.01 -1.17
C ASP A 19 -21.36 -18.77 -0.25
N LEU A 20 -21.69 -18.94 1.04
CA LEU A 20 -21.69 -17.88 2.07
C LEU A 20 -20.51 -17.99 3.04
N ALA A 21 -19.61 -18.96 2.83
CA ALA A 21 -18.43 -19.12 3.67
C ALA A 21 -17.54 -17.87 3.61
N GLU A 22 -16.94 -17.51 4.75
CA GLU A 22 -16.00 -16.39 4.80
C GLU A 22 -14.83 -16.63 3.84
N ARG A 23 -14.46 -15.59 3.09
CA ARG A 23 -13.29 -15.61 2.21
C ARG A 23 -12.22 -14.66 2.72
N THR A 24 -10.97 -15.05 2.55
CA THR A 24 -9.82 -14.27 3.01
C THR A 24 -9.08 -13.67 1.82
N LEU A 25 -8.90 -12.35 1.83
CA LEU A 25 -8.12 -11.59 0.86
C LEU A 25 -6.84 -11.09 1.52
N PHE A 26 -5.68 -11.47 1.02
CA PHE A 26 -4.40 -10.90 1.44
C PHE A 26 -3.97 -9.80 0.46
N LEU A 27 -3.67 -8.61 0.95
CA LEU A 27 -3.08 -7.49 0.23
C LEU A 27 -1.65 -7.27 0.75
N ASN A 28 -0.69 -7.88 0.07
CA ASN A 28 0.71 -7.92 0.50
C ASN A 28 1.63 -7.23 -0.52
N GLY A 29 2.52 -6.37 -0.03
CA GLY A 29 3.48 -5.67 -0.88
C GLY A 29 2.92 -4.40 -1.54
N THR A 30 3.64 -3.87 -2.52
CA THR A 30 3.31 -2.59 -3.16
C THR A 30 2.03 -2.69 -3.98
N ILE A 31 1.11 -1.74 -3.78
CA ILE A 31 -0.08 -1.59 -4.62
C ILE A 31 0.37 -1.00 -5.95
N ALA A 32 0.32 -1.80 -7.01
CA ALA A 32 0.74 -1.38 -8.34
C ALA A 32 -0.47 -1.29 -9.27
N SER A 33 -0.44 -0.31 -10.17
CA SER A 33 -1.36 -0.17 -11.30
C SER A 33 -0.82 -0.84 -12.57
N GLU A 34 0.26 -1.65 -12.49
CA GLU A 34 0.97 -2.17 -13.66
C GLU A 34 0.01 -2.84 -14.67
N SER A 35 -0.28 -2.08 -15.73
CA SER A 35 -0.81 -2.50 -17.02
C SER A 35 -0.59 -1.35 -18.01
N TRP A 36 0.56 -1.37 -18.70
CA TRP A 36 0.72 -0.61 -19.95
C TRP A 36 1.19 -1.47 -21.12
N PHE A 37 1.81 -2.63 -20.86
CA PHE A 37 2.17 -3.59 -21.90
C PHE A 37 2.04 -5.02 -21.35
N ASP A 38 0.97 -5.71 -21.74
CA ASP A 38 0.91 -7.18 -21.83
C ASP A 38 0.98 -8.03 -20.53
N ASP A 39 0.32 -7.64 -19.42
CA ASP A 39 0.15 -8.53 -18.24
C ASP A 39 -1.18 -8.33 -17.46
N ASP A 40 -1.66 -9.45 -16.89
CA ASP A 40 -3.03 -9.75 -16.39
C ASP A 40 -3.52 -9.05 -15.10
N VAL A 41 -2.81 -8.09 -14.48
CA VAL A 41 -3.14 -7.58 -13.13
C VAL A 41 -3.98 -6.29 -13.19
N THR A 42 -5.29 -6.41 -13.45
CA THR A 42 -6.17 -5.25 -13.64
C THR A 42 -7.17 -5.03 -12.48
N PRO A 43 -7.69 -3.80 -12.29
CA PRO A 43 -8.85 -3.55 -11.43
C PRO A 43 -10.07 -4.39 -11.82
N ALA A 44 -10.21 -4.70 -13.12
CA ALA A 44 -11.26 -5.59 -13.62
C ALA A 44 -11.05 -7.05 -13.14
N LEU A 45 -9.81 -7.54 -13.14
CA LEU A 45 -9.49 -8.86 -12.59
C LEU A 45 -9.73 -8.88 -11.08
N PHE A 46 -9.30 -7.86 -10.33
CA PHE A 46 -9.60 -7.76 -8.90
C PHE A 46 -11.11 -7.82 -8.64
N LYS A 47 -11.90 -7.06 -9.42
CA LYS A 47 -13.37 -7.08 -9.33
C LYS A 47 -13.93 -8.47 -9.65
N SER A 48 -13.44 -9.12 -10.70
CA SER A 48 -13.85 -10.48 -11.06
C SER A 48 -13.57 -11.48 -9.94
N ASP A 49 -12.39 -11.40 -9.32
CA ASP A 49 -12.02 -12.26 -8.20
C ASP A 49 -12.89 -11.96 -6.96
N LEU A 50 -13.17 -10.68 -6.67
CA LEU A 50 -14.07 -10.26 -5.60
C LEU A 50 -15.49 -10.83 -5.78
N ASP A 51 -16.02 -10.71 -7.01
CA ASP A 51 -17.36 -11.14 -7.40
C ASP A 51 -17.50 -12.67 -7.55
N SER A 52 -16.39 -13.42 -7.54
CA SER A 52 -16.36 -14.89 -7.70
C SER A 52 -16.99 -15.68 -6.55
N GLY A 53 -17.47 -14.99 -5.51
CA GLY A 53 -18.10 -15.59 -4.34
C GLY A 53 -18.95 -14.58 -3.58
N LYS A 54 -19.73 -15.09 -2.63
CA LYS A 54 -20.66 -14.32 -1.81
C LYS A 54 -20.24 -14.46 -0.34
N GLY A 55 -20.97 -13.82 0.57
CA GLY A 55 -20.69 -13.89 2.01
C GLY A 55 -19.70 -12.83 2.52
N PRO A 56 -19.31 -12.89 3.80
CA PRO A 56 -18.36 -11.95 4.39
C PRO A 56 -16.93 -12.18 3.88
N ILE A 57 -16.13 -11.12 3.89
CA ILE A 57 -14.70 -11.19 3.56
C ILE A 57 -13.85 -10.62 4.68
N THR A 58 -12.71 -11.25 4.93
CA THR A 58 -11.63 -10.69 5.76
C THR A 58 -10.46 -10.28 4.87
N VAL A 59 -10.07 -9.01 4.93
CA VAL A 59 -8.98 -8.42 4.15
C VAL A 59 -7.76 -8.20 5.05
N TRP A 60 -6.73 -9.02 4.89
CA TRP A 60 -5.45 -8.86 5.58
C TRP A 60 -4.54 -7.91 4.80
N ILE A 61 -4.05 -6.86 5.46
CA ILE A 61 -3.19 -5.85 4.84
C ILE A 61 -1.80 -5.87 5.47
N ASN A 62 -0.80 -6.04 4.61
CA ASN A 62 0.61 -5.80 4.91
C ASN A 62 1.29 -5.13 3.71
N SER A 63 1.06 -3.82 3.57
CA SER A 63 1.44 -3.05 2.39
C SER A 63 2.00 -1.67 2.76
N PRO A 64 3.12 -1.25 2.12
CA PRO A 64 3.64 0.11 2.23
C PRO A 64 2.85 1.13 1.39
N GLY A 65 1.79 0.71 0.70
CA GLY A 65 1.03 1.53 -0.23
C GLY A 65 1.52 1.41 -1.67
N GLY A 66 1.28 2.45 -2.47
CA GLY A 66 1.63 2.48 -3.89
C GLY A 66 0.72 3.41 -4.69
N ASP A 67 0.18 2.93 -5.80
CA ASP A 67 -0.67 3.72 -6.70
C ASP A 67 -2.01 4.11 -6.04
N VAL A 68 -2.27 5.41 -5.98
CA VAL A 68 -3.45 5.97 -5.29
C VAL A 68 -4.75 5.77 -6.09
N TRP A 69 -4.68 5.68 -7.43
CA TRP A 69 -5.86 5.44 -8.27
C TRP A 69 -6.30 3.99 -8.19
N ALA A 70 -5.36 3.04 -8.22
CA ALA A 70 -5.62 1.63 -7.98
C ALA A 70 -6.24 1.42 -6.58
N ALA A 71 -5.68 2.08 -5.56
CA ALA A 71 -6.24 2.05 -4.21
C ALA A 71 -7.66 2.64 -4.14
N ALA A 72 -7.92 3.75 -4.83
CA ALA A 72 -9.27 4.33 -4.89
C ALA A 72 -10.28 3.39 -5.56
N GLN A 73 -9.88 2.67 -6.61
CA GLN A 73 -10.73 1.67 -7.26
C GLN A 73 -11.03 0.49 -6.34
N ILE A 74 -10.02 -0.06 -5.66
CA ILE A 74 -10.20 -1.15 -4.70
C ILE A 74 -11.08 -0.70 -3.53
N TYR A 75 -10.82 0.50 -2.99
CA TYR A 75 -11.66 1.11 -1.95
C TYR A 75 -13.13 1.15 -2.39
N ASN A 76 -13.42 1.62 -3.61
CA ASN A 76 -14.78 1.68 -4.13
C ASN A 76 -15.40 0.28 -4.32
N MET A 77 -14.62 -0.69 -4.81
CA MET A 77 -15.09 -2.07 -4.98
C MET A 77 -15.47 -2.71 -3.64
N LEU A 78 -14.59 -2.59 -2.63
CA LEU A 78 -14.86 -3.07 -1.27
C LEU A 78 -16.04 -2.34 -0.64
N LEU A 79 -16.15 -1.02 -0.82
CA LEU A 79 -17.27 -0.24 -0.29
C LEU A 79 -18.61 -0.60 -0.93
N SER A 80 -18.60 -1.04 -2.20
CA SER A 80 -19.79 -1.51 -2.91
C SER A 80 -20.13 -2.98 -2.65
N TYR A 81 -19.26 -3.71 -1.95
CA TYR A 81 -19.45 -5.12 -1.68
C TYR A 81 -20.64 -5.32 -0.73
N THR A 82 -21.49 -6.30 -1.02
CA THR A 82 -22.73 -6.51 -0.27
C THR A 82 -22.55 -7.31 1.01
N GLY A 83 -21.46 -8.09 1.10
CA GLY A 83 -21.08 -8.81 2.32
C GLY A 83 -20.30 -7.91 3.28
N LYS A 84 -20.22 -8.32 4.55
CA LYS A 84 -19.41 -7.62 5.55
C LYS A 84 -17.93 -7.67 5.15
N VAL A 85 -17.25 -6.53 5.17
CA VAL A 85 -15.80 -6.42 4.94
C VAL A 85 -15.10 -6.15 6.28
N THR A 86 -14.34 -7.13 6.77
CA THR A 86 -13.47 -6.97 7.94
C THR A 86 -12.04 -6.77 7.48
N VAL A 87 -11.43 -5.63 7.75
CA VAL A 87 -10.01 -5.37 7.45
C VAL A 87 -9.16 -5.71 8.68
N LYS A 88 -8.03 -6.38 8.48
CA LYS A 88 -7.04 -6.69 9.51
C LYS A 88 -5.67 -6.20 9.07
N ILE A 89 -5.09 -5.25 9.82
CA ILE A 89 -3.75 -4.73 9.56
C ILE A 89 -2.76 -5.58 10.37
N ASP A 90 -2.05 -6.48 9.69
CA ASP A 90 -1.15 -7.47 10.31
C ASP A 90 0.25 -6.94 10.63
N GLY A 91 0.80 -6.15 9.70
CA GLY A 91 2.10 -5.51 9.85
C GLY A 91 2.09 -4.02 9.51
N LEU A 92 1.66 -3.69 8.29
CA LEU A 92 1.71 -2.31 7.79
C LEU A 92 0.50 -1.97 6.92
N ALA A 93 -0.11 -0.82 7.16
CA ALA A 93 -0.98 -0.16 6.19
C ALA A 93 -0.53 1.29 6.03
N ALA A 94 0.34 1.56 5.06
CA ALA A 94 0.86 2.91 4.80
C ALA A 94 0.35 3.48 3.49
N SER A 95 0.21 4.81 3.43
CA SER A 95 -0.06 5.55 2.18
C SER A 95 -1.34 5.04 1.48
N ALA A 96 -1.28 4.64 0.21
CA ALA A 96 -2.46 4.15 -0.51
C ALA A 96 -3.13 2.92 0.16
N ALA A 97 -2.39 2.11 0.91
CA ALA A 97 -2.95 0.96 1.62
C ALA A 97 -3.82 1.37 2.81
N SER A 98 -3.50 2.47 3.50
CA SER A 98 -4.36 3.00 4.56
C SER A 98 -5.68 3.52 4.01
N VAL A 99 -5.71 4.01 2.76
CA VAL A 99 -6.98 4.38 2.09
C VAL A 99 -7.85 3.15 1.89
N ILE A 100 -7.30 2.05 1.35
CA ILE A 100 -8.03 0.77 1.17
C ILE A 100 -8.57 0.27 2.51
N ALA A 101 -7.76 0.34 3.57
CA ALA A 101 -8.17 -0.11 4.90
C ALA A 101 -9.46 0.57 5.39
N MET A 102 -9.68 1.84 5.02
CA MET A 102 -10.89 2.57 5.43
C MET A 102 -12.17 2.09 4.72
N ALA A 103 -12.09 1.18 3.74
CA ALA A 103 -13.26 0.59 3.11
C ALA A 103 -13.93 -0.49 3.97
N GLY A 104 -13.27 -0.97 5.03
CA GLY A 104 -13.81 -1.99 5.92
C GLY A 104 -14.96 -1.49 6.79
N ASP A 105 -16.00 -2.31 6.92
CA ASP A 105 -17.05 -2.12 7.92
C ASP A 105 -16.46 -2.18 9.34
N GLU A 106 -15.50 -3.10 9.54
CA GLU A 106 -14.69 -3.24 10.74
C GLU A 106 -13.21 -3.26 10.35
N VAL A 107 -12.36 -2.53 11.08
CA VAL A 107 -10.92 -2.40 10.86
C VAL A 107 -10.22 -2.74 12.17
N LEU A 108 -9.47 -3.83 12.14
CA LEU A 108 -8.69 -4.33 13.27
C LEU A 108 -7.22 -4.11 13.00
N VAL A 109 -6.45 -3.80 14.05
CA VAL A 109 -5.01 -3.55 13.94
C VAL A 109 -4.25 -4.44 14.91
N SER A 110 -3.19 -5.11 14.42
CA SER A 110 -2.32 -5.94 15.25
C SER A 110 -1.66 -5.08 16.33
N PRO A 111 -1.44 -5.59 17.55
CA PRO A 111 -0.74 -4.83 18.60
C PRO A 111 0.68 -4.40 18.20
N VAL A 112 1.27 -5.02 17.18
CA VAL A 112 2.62 -4.71 16.65
C VAL A 112 2.59 -4.09 15.24
N SER A 113 1.41 -3.69 14.76
CA SER A 113 1.23 -3.06 13.46
C SER A 113 1.44 -1.56 13.49
N MET A 114 1.70 -1.01 12.30
CA MET A 114 1.74 0.43 12.06
C MET A 114 0.75 0.82 10.95
N LEU A 115 0.12 1.99 11.10
CA LEU A 115 -0.64 2.67 10.07
C LEU A 115 0.02 4.02 9.78
N MET A 116 0.11 4.41 8.50
CA MET A 116 0.67 5.71 8.12
C MET A 116 -0.17 6.41 7.07
N ILE A 117 -0.42 7.70 7.28
CA ILE A 117 -1.03 8.59 6.28
C ILE A 117 -0.09 9.75 5.95
N HIS A 118 -0.07 10.15 4.68
CA HIS A 118 0.71 11.29 4.19
C HIS A 118 0.08 11.86 2.93
N ASN A 119 0.54 13.02 2.48
CA ASN A 119 0.10 13.63 1.23
C ASN A 119 0.43 12.77 0.00
N PRO A 120 -0.40 12.79 -1.06
CA PRO A 120 -0.01 12.17 -2.32
C PRO A 120 1.27 12.80 -2.85
N ALA A 121 2.10 12.00 -3.49
CA ALA A 121 3.37 12.43 -4.04
C ALA A 121 3.51 11.96 -5.49
N THR A 122 4.15 12.78 -6.31
CA THR A 122 4.54 12.44 -7.68
C THR A 122 5.87 13.08 -8.01
N ALA A 123 6.50 12.65 -9.10
CA ALA A 123 7.62 13.34 -9.72
C ALA A 123 7.12 14.01 -11.01
N ALA A 124 7.38 15.31 -11.17
CA ALA A 124 6.97 16.09 -12.33
C ALA A 124 8.15 16.91 -12.86
N MET A 125 8.21 17.10 -14.17
CA MET A 125 9.21 17.91 -14.86
C MET A 125 8.53 18.63 -16.03
N GLY A 126 8.82 19.91 -16.20
CA GLY A 126 8.19 20.75 -17.22
C GLY A 126 8.45 22.22 -16.94
N ASP A 127 7.75 23.08 -17.68
CA ASP A 127 7.79 24.51 -17.40
C ASP A 127 6.93 24.89 -16.18
N LYS A 128 6.80 26.19 -15.90
CA LYS A 128 6.05 26.68 -14.75
C LYS A 128 4.59 26.20 -14.76
N ASP A 129 3.95 26.18 -15.92
CA ASP A 129 2.53 25.87 -16.02
C ASP A 129 2.28 24.36 -15.90
N ASP A 130 3.22 23.53 -16.39
CA ASP A 130 3.22 22.08 -16.15
C ASP A 130 3.32 21.75 -14.65
N LEU A 131 4.26 22.40 -13.95
CA LEU A 131 4.45 22.18 -12.50
C LEU A 131 3.25 22.67 -11.68
N ALA A 132 2.63 23.79 -12.06
CA ALA A 132 1.42 24.29 -11.41
C ALA A 132 0.24 23.31 -11.57
N GLN A 133 0.08 22.71 -12.75
CA GLN A 133 -0.94 21.68 -12.99
C GLN A 133 -0.69 20.43 -12.15
N ALA A 134 0.56 19.98 -12.04
CA ALA A 134 0.92 18.83 -11.20
C ALA A 134 0.57 19.08 -9.71
N ILE A 135 0.84 20.28 -9.19
CA ILE A 135 0.46 20.66 -7.81
C ILE A 135 -1.07 20.63 -7.65
N SER A 136 -1.81 21.25 -8.58
CA SER A 136 -3.28 21.26 -8.54
C SER A 136 -3.89 19.85 -8.60
N MET A 137 -3.25 18.94 -9.33
CA MET A 137 -3.64 17.53 -9.36
C MET A 137 -3.42 16.87 -8.00
N LEU A 138 -2.25 17.06 -7.37
CA LEU A 138 -1.96 16.49 -6.05
C LEU A 138 -2.93 17.00 -4.99
N ASP A 139 -3.29 18.29 -5.01
CA ASP A 139 -4.29 18.84 -4.10
C ASP A 139 -5.66 18.18 -4.29
N SER A 140 -6.06 17.97 -5.54
CA SER A 140 -7.32 17.28 -5.88
C SER A 140 -7.31 15.82 -5.40
N VAL A 141 -6.19 15.11 -5.57
CA VAL A 141 -6.02 13.74 -5.09
C VAL A 141 -6.07 13.69 -3.56
N LYS A 142 -5.38 14.62 -2.87
CA LYS A 142 -5.40 14.73 -1.41
C LYS A 142 -6.84 14.92 -0.91
N ASP A 143 -7.56 15.85 -1.52
CA ASP A 143 -8.96 16.13 -1.19
C ASP A 143 -9.88 14.93 -1.42
N SER A 144 -9.62 14.15 -2.46
CA SER A 144 -10.36 12.92 -2.75
C SER A 144 -10.14 11.86 -1.67
N ILE A 145 -8.88 11.53 -1.35
CA ILE A 145 -8.56 10.45 -0.39
C ILE A 145 -8.89 10.84 1.06
N LEU A 146 -8.92 12.14 1.39
CA LEU A 146 -9.39 12.62 2.68
C LEU A 146 -10.83 12.18 3.00
N ASN A 147 -11.68 12.00 1.98
CA ASN A 147 -13.06 11.58 2.19
C ASN A 147 -13.16 10.17 2.81
N ALA A 148 -12.25 9.26 2.45
CA ALA A 148 -12.19 7.92 3.05
C ALA A 148 -11.88 8.02 4.56
N TYR A 149 -10.91 8.86 4.92
CA TYR A 149 -10.54 9.07 6.33
C TYR A 149 -11.62 9.80 7.12
N VAL A 150 -12.27 10.82 6.55
CA VAL A 150 -13.40 11.53 7.19
C VAL A 150 -14.52 10.53 7.49
N LYS A 151 -14.85 9.69 6.51
CA LYS A 151 -15.92 8.69 6.66
C LYS A 151 -15.62 7.68 7.76
N LYS A 152 -14.39 7.16 7.84
CA LYS A 152 -14.02 6.13 8.83
C LYS A 152 -13.82 6.70 10.23
N THR A 153 -13.11 7.83 10.35
CA THR A 153 -12.67 8.38 11.64
C THR A 153 -13.68 9.32 12.30
N GLY A 154 -14.57 9.94 11.51
CA GLY A 154 -15.44 11.03 11.97
C GLY A 154 -14.70 12.34 12.30
N LEU A 155 -13.37 12.40 12.10
CA LEU A 155 -12.59 13.62 12.32
C LEU A 155 -12.86 14.66 11.22
N SER A 156 -12.65 15.94 11.55
CA SER A 156 -12.79 17.01 10.56
C SER A 156 -11.74 16.89 9.46
N LYS A 157 -12.14 17.25 8.23
CA LYS A 157 -11.24 17.28 7.06
C LYS A 157 -9.96 18.10 7.34
N ASN A 158 -10.07 19.21 8.07
CA ASN A 158 -8.91 20.04 8.44
C ASN A 158 -7.92 19.30 9.36
N LYS A 159 -8.43 18.58 10.37
CA LYS A 159 -7.57 17.80 11.27
C LYS A 159 -6.85 16.67 10.51
N LEU A 160 -7.57 15.96 9.65
CA LEU A 160 -7.01 14.90 8.83
C LEU A 160 -6.00 15.44 7.81
N SER A 161 -6.29 16.57 7.18
CA SER A 161 -5.37 17.26 6.27
C SER A 161 -4.04 17.58 6.96
N LYS A 162 -4.10 18.07 8.21
CA LYS A 162 -2.90 18.35 9.00
C LYS A 162 -2.12 17.08 9.36
N LEU A 163 -2.80 15.98 9.69
CA LEU A 163 -2.14 14.70 9.94
C LEU A 163 -1.43 14.16 8.68
N MET A 164 -2.01 14.37 7.49
CA MET A 164 -1.36 14.01 6.23
C MET A 164 -0.17 14.92 5.92
N ASP A 165 -0.27 16.22 6.21
CA ASP A 165 0.84 17.17 6.07
C ASP A 165 2.06 16.78 6.94
N ASP A 166 1.78 16.24 8.13
CA ASP A 166 2.81 15.83 9.09
C ASP A 166 3.42 14.45 8.80
N GLU A 167 2.92 13.71 7.81
CA GLU A 167 3.24 12.29 7.61
C GLU A 167 3.07 11.51 8.93
N THR A 168 1.81 11.31 9.33
CA THR A 168 1.51 10.72 10.63
C THR A 168 1.63 9.21 10.59
N TRP A 169 2.53 8.68 11.42
CA TRP A 169 2.62 7.28 11.78
C TRP A 169 1.85 7.02 13.07
N MET A 170 1.11 5.91 13.10
CA MET A 170 0.24 5.51 14.20
C MET A 170 0.51 4.05 14.55
N ASP A 171 0.76 3.79 15.82
CA ASP A 171 0.68 2.43 16.37
C ASP A 171 -0.79 2.00 16.51
N ALA A 172 -1.00 0.75 16.93
CA ALA A 172 -2.31 0.15 17.12
C ALA A 172 -3.24 0.99 18.01
N ASN A 173 -2.73 1.47 19.15
CA ASN A 173 -3.53 2.24 20.11
C ASN A 173 -3.90 3.61 19.53
N LYS A 174 -2.95 4.27 18.85
CA LYS A 174 -3.19 5.58 18.26
C LYS A 174 -4.15 5.50 17.08
N ALA A 175 -4.06 4.45 16.27
CA ALA A 175 -5.00 4.18 15.19
C ALA A 175 -6.44 4.04 15.73
N VAL A 176 -6.62 3.34 16.86
CA VAL A 176 -7.93 3.24 17.53
C VAL A 176 -8.36 4.58 18.13
N GLU A 177 -7.48 5.27 18.85
CA GLU A 177 -7.77 6.57 19.48
C GLU A 177 -8.25 7.61 18.45
N LEU A 178 -7.66 7.62 17.26
CA LEU A 178 -8.00 8.54 16.18
C LEU A 178 -9.10 8.02 15.24
N GLY A 179 -9.63 6.81 15.47
CA GLY A 179 -10.74 6.22 14.71
C GLY A 179 -10.36 5.62 13.35
N PHE A 180 -9.07 5.40 13.09
CA PHE A 180 -8.62 4.68 11.89
C PHE A 180 -8.81 3.16 12.02
N ALA A 181 -8.87 2.65 13.25
CA ALA A 181 -9.21 1.27 13.57
C ALA A 181 -10.30 1.24 14.65
N ASP A 182 -11.12 0.19 14.66
CA ASP A 182 -12.19 0.01 15.64
C ASP A 182 -11.65 -0.59 16.95
N ARG A 183 -10.69 -1.53 16.85
CA ARG A 183 -10.02 -2.12 18.02
C ARG A 183 -8.69 -2.77 17.64
N VAL A 184 -7.91 -3.07 18.68
CA VAL A 184 -6.69 -3.90 18.57
C VAL A 184 -7.09 -5.37 18.47
N MET A 185 -6.40 -6.13 17.63
CA MET A 185 -6.61 -7.57 17.47
C MET A 185 -6.23 -8.34 18.73
N GLU A 186 -7.00 -9.39 19.01
CA GLU A 186 -6.73 -10.36 20.06
C GLU A 186 -6.49 -11.75 19.46
N ARG A 187 -6.10 -12.71 20.30
CA ARG A 187 -5.79 -14.08 19.90
C ARG A 187 -6.85 -14.70 18.96
N PRO A 188 -8.17 -14.59 19.21
CA PRO A 188 -9.18 -15.19 18.32
C PRO A 188 -9.17 -14.61 16.90
N ASP A 189 -8.72 -13.38 16.72
CA ASP A 189 -8.69 -12.71 15.42
C ASP A 189 -7.58 -13.23 14.51
N LEU A 190 -6.59 -13.96 15.05
CA LEU A 190 -5.41 -14.42 14.31
C LEU A 190 -5.57 -15.84 13.72
N TYR A 191 -6.59 -16.59 14.15
CA TYR A 191 -6.78 -17.97 13.72
C TYR A 191 -7.82 -18.05 12.59
N HIS A 192 -7.42 -18.67 11.47
CA HIS A 192 -8.32 -19.13 10.42
C HIS A 192 -7.96 -20.57 10.05
N GLU A 193 -8.93 -21.49 10.04
CA GLU A 193 -8.71 -22.84 9.50
C GLU A 193 -8.81 -22.80 7.97
N GLU A 194 -7.66 -22.89 7.29
CA GLU A 194 -7.59 -22.98 5.84
C GLU A 194 -8.04 -24.37 5.34
N GLU A 195 -8.74 -24.42 4.19
CA GLU A 195 -8.86 -25.66 3.44
C GLU A 195 -7.52 -25.99 2.76
N PRO A 196 -7.05 -27.25 2.79
CA PRO A 196 -5.83 -27.61 2.07
C PRO A 196 -6.02 -27.36 0.56
N GLU A 197 -5.14 -26.56 -0.04
CA GLU A 197 -5.12 -26.32 -1.48
C GLU A 197 -5.09 -27.68 -2.22
N LYS A 198 -6.07 -27.94 -3.10
CA LYS A 198 -6.02 -29.11 -3.98
C LYS A 198 -4.84 -28.91 -4.94
N LYS A 199 -3.79 -29.74 -4.80
CA LYS A 199 -2.70 -29.81 -5.78
C LYS A 199 -3.31 -30.09 -7.15
N VAL A 200 -3.15 -29.15 -8.08
CA VAL A 200 -3.39 -29.40 -9.51
C VAL A 200 -2.31 -30.43 -9.92
N PRO A 201 -2.67 -31.57 -10.53
CA PRO A 201 -1.66 -32.49 -11.04
C PRO A 201 -0.83 -31.75 -12.10
N GLU A 202 0.50 -31.82 -11.99
CA GLU A 202 1.39 -31.53 -13.11
C GLU A 202 0.87 -32.36 -14.29
N GLN A 203 0.50 -31.68 -15.38
CA GLN A 203 0.29 -32.36 -16.64
C GLN A 203 1.67 -32.79 -17.11
N ASP A 204 1.93 -34.09 -17.03
CA ASP A 204 3.04 -34.73 -17.73
C ASP A 204 2.84 -34.44 -19.23
N ASP A 205 3.69 -33.58 -19.80
CA ASP A 205 3.85 -33.46 -21.25
C ASP A 205 4.35 -34.82 -21.78
N PRO A 206 3.58 -35.54 -22.61
CA PRO A 206 4.12 -36.67 -23.34
C PRO A 206 4.68 -36.18 -24.68
N ASP A 207 5.86 -36.71 -25.00
CA ASP A 207 6.45 -36.83 -26.34
C ASP A 207 7.47 -35.75 -26.77
N GLU A 208 8.67 -35.81 -26.18
CA GLU A 208 9.92 -35.60 -26.92
C GLU A 208 10.39 -36.95 -27.48
N ASP A 209 10.04 -37.28 -28.73
CA ASP A 209 10.81 -38.20 -29.58
C ASP A 209 10.31 -38.11 -31.04
N ASP A 210 10.86 -37.17 -31.82
CA ASP A 210 10.89 -37.29 -33.28
C ASP A 210 12.27 -36.87 -33.82
N PRO A 211 13.14 -37.82 -34.19
CA PRO A 211 14.47 -37.54 -34.69
C PRO A 211 14.49 -37.51 -36.22
N GLU A 212 13.68 -36.68 -36.89
CA GLU A 212 13.81 -36.51 -38.34
C GLU A 212 13.39 -35.12 -38.86
N LYS A 213 14.33 -34.17 -38.89
CA LYS A 213 14.52 -33.25 -40.03
C LYS A 213 15.83 -32.48 -39.95
N LYS A 214 16.79 -32.96 -40.73
CA LYS A 214 18.04 -32.26 -41.07
C LYS A 214 17.80 -31.25 -42.20
N LYS A 215 18.32 -30.03 -41.96
CA LYS A 215 19.02 -29.12 -42.89
C LYS A 215 18.26 -28.53 -44.08
N SER A 216 18.12 -27.20 -44.09
CA SER A 216 18.77 -26.29 -45.07
C SER A 216 18.39 -24.82 -44.81
N ASP A 217 19.39 -23.98 -44.51
CA ASP A 217 19.45 -22.57 -44.94
C ASP A 217 19.87 -22.54 -46.43
N PRO A 218 19.67 -21.47 -47.24
CA PRO A 218 19.76 -20.05 -46.86
C PRO A 218 18.83 -19.03 -47.57
N ASP A 219 18.97 -17.76 -47.13
CA ASP A 219 18.65 -16.48 -47.80
C ASP A 219 17.18 -16.07 -48.03
N SER A 220 16.72 -14.97 -47.41
CA SER A 220 16.72 -13.63 -48.03
C SER A 220 15.62 -12.69 -47.47
N GLU A 221 16.01 -11.41 -47.33
CA GLU A 221 15.21 -10.17 -47.38
C GLU A 221 14.67 -9.53 -46.08
N GLU A 222 15.14 -8.29 -45.90
CA GLU A 222 14.71 -7.25 -44.98
C GLU A 222 13.27 -6.82 -45.29
N ASP A 223 12.46 -6.55 -44.27
CA ASP A 223 11.29 -5.69 -44.43
C ASP A 223 11.12 -4.77 -43.22
N GLN A 224 11.06 -3.46 -43.50
CA GLN A 224 10.87 -2.38 -42.53
C GLN A 224 9.38 -2.17 -42.30
N PRO A 225 8.89 -1.87 -41.08
CA PRO A 225 7.50 -1.45 -40.93
C PRO A 225 7.32 0.03 -41.30
N GLU A 226 6.35 0.27 -42.18
CA GLU A 226 5.89 1.56 -42.67
C GLU A 226 5.39 2.49 -41.55
N LYS A 227 5.61 3.80 -41.73
CA LYS A 227 5.14 4.87 -40.83
C LYS A 227 3.70 5.28 -41.17
N GLU A 228 2.80 5.18 -40.19
CA GLU A 228 1.49 5.88 -40.23
C GLU A 228 1.65 7.40 -40.04
N PRO A 229 0.73 8.23 -40.59
CA PRO A 229 0.88 9.68 -40.61
C PRO A 229 0.58 10.37 -39.27
N ASP A 230 1.33 11.44 -39.03
CA ASP A 230 1.40 12.25 -37.81
C ASP A 230 0.10 13.05 -37.54
N ASP A 231 -0.69 12.66 -36.52
CA ASP A 231 -1.83 13.45 -36.02
C ASP A 231 -1.37 14.39 -34.88
N PRO A 232 -1.42 15.73 -35.05
CA PRO A 232 -0.96 16.67 -34.04
C PRO A 232 -1.76 16.64 -32.73
N LYS A 233 -2.99 16.10 -32.71
CA LYS A 233 -3.78 15.97 -31.47
C LYS A 233 -3.32 14.81 -30.58
N LYS A 234 -2.77 13.74 -31.16
CA LYS A 234 -2.19 12.62 -30.39
C LYS A 234 -0.92 13.05 -29.65
N LYS A 235 -0.11 13.96 -30.21
CA LYS A 235 1.14 14.43 -29.58
C LYS A 235 0.93 15.21 -28.28
N ASP A 236 -0.16 15.97 -28.15
CA ASP A 236 -0.45 16.69 -26.92
C ASP A 236 -1.01 15.76 -25.83
N GLU A 237 -1.87 14.80 -26.20
CA GLU A 237 -2.30 13.73 -25.28
C GLU A 237 -1.13 12.84 -24.86
N ASP A 238 -0.22 12.51 -25.77
CA ASP A 238 0.97 11.71 -25.48
C ASP A 238 2.00 12.52 -24.68
N ARG A 239 2.16 13.83 -24.87
CA ARG A 239 3.01 14.67 -24.00
C ARG A 239 2.45 14.77 -22.59
N ILE A 240 1.12 14.91 -22.46
CA ILE A 240 0.44 14.87 -21.16
C ILE A 240 0.60 13.47 -20.53
N ARG A 241 0.51 12.38 -21.30
CA ARG A 241 0.72 11.00 -20.80
C ARG A 241 2.17 10.65 -20.47
N THR A 242 3.13 11.15 -21.23
CA THR A 242 4.57 10.86 -21.04
C THR A 242 5.11 11.53 -19.77
N GLY A 243 4.48 12.61 -19.32
CA GLY A 243 4.75 13.22 -18.01
C GLY A 243 4.23 12.42 -16.79
N PHE A 244 3.46 11.35 -17.00
CA PHE A 244 2.73 10.63 -15.95
C PHE A 244 3.34 9.29 -15.53
N MET A 245 4.46 8.85 -16.11
CA MET A 245 5.05 7.54 -15.80
C MET A 245 6.44 7.64 -15.18
N TYR A 246 6.49 7.93 -13.88
CA TYR A 246 7.65 7.59 -13.04
C TYR A 246 7.31 6.36 -12.21
N SER A 247 8.12 5.30 -12.36
CA SER A 247 7.78 3.95 -11.91
C SER A 247 7.48 3.85 -10.41
N SER A 248 6.48 3.05 -10.07
CA SER A 248 6.14 2.58 -8.72
C SER A 248 7.36 2.09 -7.93
N ARG A 249 8.39 1.57 -8.61
CA ARG A 249 9.70 1.24 -8.02
C ARG A 249 10.48 2.46 -7.51
N GLN A 250 10.48 3.59 -8.24
CA GLN A 250 11.17 4.80 -7.79
C GLN A 250 10.44 5.45 -6.61
N MET A 251 9.11 5.38 -6.57
CA MET A 251 8.33 5.85 -5.43
C MET A 251 8.51 4.95 -4.20
N ALA A 252 8.53 3.63 -4.38
CA ALA A 252 8.87 2.68 -3.31
C ALA A 252 10.31 2.88 -2.81
N ALA A 253 11.25 3.18 -3.71
CA ALA A 253 12.64 3.52 -3.35
C ALA A 253 12.71 4.87 -2.61
N ALA A 254 11.93 5.87 -3.02
CA ALA A 254 11.81 7.15 -2.32
C ALA A 254 11.22 6.98 -0.92
N PHE A 255 10.17 6.17 -0.77
CA PHE A 255 9.62 5.76 0.53
C PHE A 255 10.68 5.06 1.40
N THR A 256 11.38 4.06 0.86
CA THR A 256 12.42 3.33 1.59
C THR A 256 13.56 4.25 2.03
N ASN A 257 13.96 5.19 1.17
CA ASN A 257 14.95 6.21 1.50
C ASN A 257 14.44 7.20 2.54
N LYS A 258 13.15 7.56 2.51
CA LYS A 258 12.52 8.47 3.48
C LYS A 258 12.40 7.82 4.86
N VAL A 259 11.96 6.56 4.95
CA VAL A 259 11.95 5.77 6.19
C VAL A 259 13.36 5.67 6.76
N LYS A 260 14.35 5.31 5.92
CA LYS A 260 15.76 5.26 6.33
C LYS A 260 16.26 6.61 6.86
N ASN A 261 15.88 7.72 6.24
CA ASN A 261 16.26 9.05 6.68
C ASN A 261 15.55 9.47 7.97
N HIS A 262 14.25 9.14 8.15
CA HIS A 262 13.50 9.38 9.38
C HIS A 262 14.16 8.67 10.57
N TYR A 263 14.49 7.38 10.44
CA TYR A 263 15.19 6.64 11.48
C TYR A 263 16.63 7.12 11.74
N LYS A 264 17.32 7.63 10.71
CA LYS A 264 18.60 8.32 10.92
C LYS A 264 18.42 9.60 11.74
N THR A 265 17.44 10.43 11.42
CA THR A 265 17.20 11.69 12.13
C THR A 265 16.74 11.49 13.57
N VAL A 266 15.95 10.44 13.86
CA VAL A 266 15.53 10.08 15.22
C VAL A 266 16.70 9.56 16.05
N ASN A 267 17.63 8.81 15.44
CA ASN A 267 18.86 8.32 16.10
C ASN A 267 20.00 9.35 16.14
N THR A 268 19.85 10.51 15.51
CA THR A 268 20.80 11.64 15.60
C THR A 268 20.20 12.85 16.32
N ALA A 269 18.98 12.76 16.85
CA ALA A 269 18.42 13.80 17.69
C ALA A 269 19.28 13.89 18.97
N PRO A 270 19.70 15.10 19.39
CA PRO A 270 20.49 15.24 20.62
C PRO A 270 19.67 14.69 21.78
N GLU A 271 20.29 13.82 22.59
CA GLU A 271 19.68 13.32 23.83
C GLU A 271 19.23 14.51 24.66
N LYS A 272 17.94 14.55 25.01
CA LYS A 272 17.46 15.56 25.96
C LYS A 272 18.23 15.33 27.26
N PRO A 273 18.79 16.38 27.89
CA PRO A 273 19.54 16.22 29.12
C PRO A 273 18.67 15.53 30.15
N VAL A 274 19.22 14.49 30.77
CA VAL A 274 18.55 13.77 31.86
C VAL A 274 18.43 14.76 33.03
N ILE A 275 17.20 15.05 33.42
CA ILE A 275 16.87 15.97 34.51
C ILE A 275 16.55 15.12 35.74
N ASP A 276 17.23 15.37 36.86
CA ASP A 276 16.81 14.79 38.13
C ASP A 276 15.49 15.43 38.54
N ILE A 277 14.42 14.65 38.45
CA ILE A 277 13.04 15.06 38.73
C ILE A 277 12.79 15.41 40.21
N ALA A 278 13.72 15.08 41.12
CA ALA A 278 13.62 15.50 42.52
C ALA A 278 14.14 16.93 42.75
N GLU A 279 15.14 17.39 41.99
CA GLU A 279 15.82 18.67 42.22
C GLU A 279 15.72 19.67 41.05
N GLY A 280 15.22 19.25 39.89
CA GLY A 280 15.03 20.10 38.71
C GLY A 280 16.34 20.59 38.08
N ARG A 281 17.46 19.92 38.32
CA ARG A 281 18.79 20.28 37.80
C ARG A 281 19.28 19.23 36.80
N SER A 282 20.06 19.66 35.80
CA SER A 282 20.66 18.73 34.83
C SER A 282 21.82 17.96 35.47
N VAL A 283 22.00 16.71 35.03
CA VAL A 283 23.10 15.84 35.48
C VAL A 283 24.47 16.47 35.21
N ASP A 284 24.63 17.18 34.09
CA ASP A 284 25.89 17.88 33.75
C ASP A 284 26.24 18.96 34.78
N ALA A 285 25.25 19.71 35.25
CA ALA A 285 25.46 20.75 36.28
C ALA A 285 25.81 20.17 37.65
N LEU A 286 25.37 18.94 37.94
CA LEU A 286 25.77 18.20 39.14
C LEU A 286 27.21 17.69 39.02
N MET A 287 27.59 17.17 37.86
CA MET A 287 28.93 16.63 37.59
C MET A 287 30.01 17.72 37.57
N ASP A 288 29.73 18.89 36.98
CA ASP A 288 30.64 20.03 37.01
C ASP A 288 30.90 20.53 38.44
N ARG A 289 29.88 20.51 39.29
CA ARG A 289 30.00 20.93 40.69
C ARG A 289 30.77 19.90 41.53
N LEU A 290 30.62 18.61 41.23
CA LEU A 290 31.41 17.54 41.84
C LEU A 290 32.89 17.67 41.48
N ASN A 291 33.21 17.98 40.22
CA ASN A 291 34.58 18.21 39.76
C ASN A 291 35.21 19.46 40.39
N LEU A 292 34.44 20.53 40.58
CA LEU A 292 34.87 21.73 41.30
C LEU A 292 35.19 21.44 42.78
N LEU A 293 34.44 20.56 43.43
CA LEU A 293 34.70 20.13 44.81
C LEU A 293 35.93 19.22 44.94
N HIS A 294 36.21 18.40 43.91
CA HIS A 294 37.41 17.54 43.87
C HIS A 294 38.71 18.33 43.65
N THR A 295 38.61 19.56 43.13
CA THR A 295 39.76 20.45 42.87
C THR A 295 40.04 21.40 44.05
N MET A 296 39.18 21.39 45.08
CA MET A 296 39.28 22.24 46.28
C MET A 296 39.60 21.46 47.58
N MET A 297 39.93 20.17 47.49
CA MET A 297 40.57 19.39 48.57
C MET A 297 42.04 19.13 48.24
#